data_AF-A0A944UF18-F1
#
_entry.id   AF-A0A944UF18-F1
#
_cell.length_a   1.000
_cell.length_b   1.000
_cell.length_c   1.000
_cell.angle_alpha   90.00
_cell.angle_beta   90.00
_cell.angle_gamma   90.00
#
_symmetry.space_group_name_H-M   'P 1'
#
loop_
_entity.id
_entity.type
_entity.pdbx_description
1 polymer ?
#
loop_
_entity_poly.entity_id
_entity_poly.type
_entity_poly.pdbx_seq_one_letter_code
_entity_poly.pdbx_strand_id
1 'polypeptide(L)'
;MASIYPIGHQVDHAVAAFVQEIHDRGLSDDVLLLVTGEMGRSPKLNNNGGRDHYEDMTSILVTGGGLNMGQVIGESDATASKPTSRPYGPENLT
;
A
#
# COMPACT_ATOMS: atom_id res chain seq x y z
N MET A 1 -20.43 12.62 -15.98
CA MET A 1 -19.12 12.32 -15.36
C MET A 1 -19.37 11.80 -13.97
N ALA A 2 -19.33 10.49 -13.78
CA ALA A 2 -19.39 9.92 -12.44
C ALA A 2 -18.15 10.41 -11.69
N SER A 3 -18.38 11.28 -10.70
CA SER A 3 -17.38 11.67 -9.72
C SER A 3 -16.80 10.40 -9.10
N ILE A 4 -15.54 10.07 -9.39
CA ILE A 4 -14.77 9.16 -8.55
C ILE A 4 -14.68 9.87 -7.20
N TYR A 5 -15.49 9.43 -6.25
CA TYR A 5 -15.35 9.89 -4.88
C TYR A 5 -14.02 9.32 -4.37
N PRO A 6 -13.11 10.17 -3.84
CA PRO A 6 -11.90 9.67 -3.22
C PRO A 6 -12.30 8.78 -2.03
N ILE A 7 -11.99 7.48 -2.12
CA ILE A 7 -12.29 6.50 -1.07
C ILE A 7 -11.16 6.38 -0.04
N GLY A 8 -10.13 7.22 -0.12
CA GLY A 8 -8.94 7.13 0.72
C GLY A 8 -9.26 7.15 2.21
N HIS A 9 -10.13 8.06 2.65
CA HIS A 9 -10.54 8.14 4.06
C HIS A 9 -11.32 6.91 4.53
N GLN A 10 -12.18 6.36 3.68
CA GLN A 10 -12.98 5.17 4.00
C GLN A 10 -12.08 3.94 4.11
N VAL A 11 -11.12 3.79 3.20
CA VAL A 11 -10.14 2.71 3.23
C VAL A 11 -9.25 2.83 4.46
N ASP A 12 -8.71 4.03 4.74
CA ASP A 12 -7.88 4.29 5.91
C ASP A 12 -8.60 3.93 7.22
N HIS A 13 -9.85 4.38 7.39
CA HIS A 13 -10.66 4.03 8.55
C HIS A 13 -10.94 2.52 8.64
N ALA A 14 -11.27 1.86 7.53
CA ALA A 14 -11.54 0.42 7.51
C ALA A 14 -10.30 -0.40 7.88
N VAL A 15 -9.13 -0.03 7.35
CA VAL A 15 -7.85 -0.68 7.66
C VAL A 15 -7.51 -0.49 9.14
N ALA A 16 -7.62 0.72 9.67
CA ALA A 16 -7.36 1.01 11.08
C ALA A 16 -8.30 0.21 12.01
N ALA A 17 -9.60 0.18 11.71
CA ALA A 17 -10.57 -0.57 12.49
C ALA A 17 -10.29 -2.08 12.48
N PHE A 18 -9.94 -2.65 11.32
CA PHE A 18 -9.60 -4.07 11.21
C PHE A 18 -8.35 -4.42 12.02
N VAL A 19 -7.29 -3.60 11.92
CA VAL A 19 -6.05 -3.78 12.67
C VAL A 19 -6.30 -3.72 14.18
N GLN A 20 -7.13 -2.78 14.64
CA GLN A 20 -7.49 -2.69 16.05
C GLN A 20 -8.27 -3.94 16.50
N GLU A 21 -9.23 -4.42 15.71
CA GLU A 21 -10.04 -5.57 16.07
C GLU A 21 -9.22 -6.86 16.18
N ILE A 22 -8.30 -7.13 15.24
CA ILE A 22 -7.44 -8.32 15.34
C ILE A 22 -6.53 -8.25 16.57
N HIS A 23 -6.08 -7.05 16.95
CA HIS A 23 -5.27 -6.85 18.15
C HIS A 23 -6.09 -7.10 19.42
N ASP A 24 -7.27 -6.50 19.53
CA ASP A 24 -8.14 -6.63 20.71
C ASP A 24 -8.61 -8.09 20.92
N ARG A 25 -8.70 -8.85 19.83
CA ARG A 25 -9.06 -10.28 19.86
C ARG A 25 -7.87 -11.21 20.09
N GLY A 26 -6.66 -10.69 20.19
CA GLY A 26 -5.43 -11.50 20.33
C GLY A 26 -5.08 -12.31 19.08
N LEU A 27 -5.54 -11.88 17.90
CA LEU A 27 -5.35 -12.56 16.61
C LEU A 27 -4.19 -11.96 15.79
N SER A 28 -3.47 -10.97 16.30
CA SER A 28 -2.38 -10.30 15.58
C SER A 28 -1.27 -11.24 15.13
N ASP A 29 -1.05 -12.36 15.81
CA ASP A 29 -0.05 -13.35 15.42
C ASP A 29 -0.56 -14.34 14.38
N ASP A 30 -1.87 -14.55 14.31
CA ASP A 30 -2.52 -15.55 13.45
C ASP A 30 -2.99 -14.96 12.10
N VAL A 31 -3.20 -13.64 12.05
CA VAL A 31 -3.76 -12.96 10.87
C VAL A 31 -2.73 -12.02 10.27
N LEU A 32 -2.36 -12.26 9.00
CA LEU A 32 -1.57 -11.35 8.18
C LEU A 32 -2.47 -10.58 7.22
N LEU A 33 -2.53 -9.25 7.36
CA LEU A 33 -3.23 -8.36 6.44
C LEU A 33 -2.24 -7.78 5.42
N LEU A 34 -2.57 -7.91 4.14
CA LEU A 34 -1.91 -7.21 3.05
C LEU A 34 -2.89 -6.23 2.40
N VAL A 35 -2.52 -4.96 2.32
CA VAL A 35 -3.27 -3.93 1.60
C VAL A 35 -2.41 -3.47 0.42
N THR A 36 -2.92 -3.69 -0.79
CA THR A 36 -2.20 -3.42 -2.03
C THR A 36 -3.15 -2.94 -3.13
N GLY A 37 -2.59 -2.34 -4.18
CA GLY A 37 -3.25 -2.08 -5.45
C GLY A 37 -2.53 -2.79 -6.60
N GLU A 38 -3.15 -2.83 -7.77
CA GLU A 38 -2.56 -3.48 -8.95
C GLU A 38 -1.43 -2.66 -9.57
N MET A 39 -1.59 -1.33 -9.64
CA MET A 39 -0.66 -0.40 -10.30
C MET A 39 -0.59 0.93 -9.53
N GLY A 40 0.57 1.58 -9.60
CA GLY A 40 0.74 2.96 -9.15
C GLY A 40 0.12 3.98 -10.11
N ARG A 41 0.29 5.26 -9.77
CA ARG A 41 -0.07 6.39 -10.64
C ARG A 41 1.14 7.27 -10.89
N SER A 42 1.29 7.76 -12.11
CA SER A 42 2.45 8.55 -12.51
C SER A 42 2.64 9.76 -11.57
N PRO A 43 3.88 10.12 -11.19
CA PRO A 43 4.15 11.28 -10.34
C PRO A 43 3.89 12.61 -11.07
N LYS A 44 3.80 12.58 -12.40
CA LYS A 44 3.48 13.73 -13.26
C LYS A 44 2.03 13.68 -13.76
N LEU A 45 1.42 14.85 -13.90
CA LEU A 45 0.13 14.99 -14.58
C LEU A 45 0.31 14.83 -16.10
N ASN A 46 -0.67 14.19 -16.73
CA ASN A 46 -0.77 14.11 -18.17
C ASN A 46 -1.49 15.36 -18.75
N ASN A 47 -1.54 15.47 -20.07
CA ASN A 47 -2.15 16.61 -20.77
C ASN A 47 -3.66 16.78 -20.49
N ASN A 48 -4.30 15.76 -19.91
CA ASN A 48 -5.72 15.77 -19.54
C ASN A 48 -5.93 16.09 -18.04
N GLY A 49 -4.87 16.44 -17.31
CA GLY A 49 -4.95 16.76 -15.87
C GLY A 49 -5.09 15.54 -14.95
N GLY A 50 -4.99 14.32 -15.49
CA GLY A 50 -4.94 13.07 -14.71
C GLY A 50 -3.51 12.60 -14.45
N ARG A 51 -3.37 11.47 -13.76
CA ARG A 51 -2.11 10.70 -13.67
C ARG A 51 -2.29 9.41 -14.45
N ASP A 52 -1.27 8.90 -15.13
CA ASP A 52 -1.36 7.66 -15.91
C ASP A 52 -1.15 6.41 -15.04
N HIS A 53 -1.41 5.23 -15.60
CA HIS A 53 -0.99 3.96 -14.98
C HIS A 53 0.53 3.91 -14.91
N TYR A 54 1.04 3.37 -13.80
CA TYR A 54 2.46 3.38 -13.52
C TYR A 54 2.88 2.05 -12.90
N GLU A 55 3.57 1.23 -13.70
CA GLU A 55 3.96 -0.14 -13.35
C GLU A 55 5.27 -0.21 -12.54
N ASP A 56 6.11 0.83 -12.63
CA ASP A 56 7.44 0.83 -12.01
C ASP A 56 7.40 0.73 -10.47
N MET A 57 6.28 1.11 -9.83
CA MET A 57 6.16 1.15 -8.38
C MET A 57 4.71 1.00 -7.90
N THR A 58 4.51 0.13 -6.92
CA THR A 58 3.31 0.04 -6.09
C THR A 58 3.71 -0.22 -4.63
N SER A 59 2.95 0.28 -3.67
CA SER A 59 3.21 0.05 -2.24
C SER A 59 2.31 -1.04 -1.69
N ILE A 60 2.87 -1.92 -0.86
CA ILE A 60 2.14 -2.92 -0.10
C ILE A 60 2.26 -2.57 1.38
N LEU A 61 1.13 -2.41 2.06
CA LEU A 61 1.09 -2.34 3.52
C LEU A 61 0.89 -3.75 4.06
N VAL A 62 1.72 -4.13 5.03
CA VAL A 62 1.70 -5.44 5.70
C VAL A 62 1.57 -5.24 7.20
N THR A 63 0.69 -5.99 7.86
CA THR A 63 0.53 -5.97 9.33
C THR A 63 -0.01 -7.30 9.86
N GLY A 64 0.35 -7.66 11.09
CA GLY A 64 0.02 -8.94 11.73
C GLY A 64 0.91 -10.14 11.33
N GLY A 65 0.44 -11.36 11.55
CA GLY A 65 1.15 -12.62 11.29
C GLY A 65 2.40 -12.84 12.16
N GLY A 66 2.50 -12.16 13.31
CA GLY A 66 3.64 -12.28 14.23
C GLY A 66 4.98 -11.78 13.65
N LEU A 67 4.94 -10.99 12.57
CA LEU A 67 6.14 -10.44 11.93
C LEU A 67 6.68 -9.24 12.72
N ASN A 68 7.94 -8.88 12.45
CA ASN A 68 8.53 -7.66 12.97
C ASN A 68 7.94 -6.43 12.27
N MET A 69 7.14 -5.65 12.99
CA MET A 69 6.43 -4.48 12.45
C MET A 69 7.26 -3.19 12.52
N GLY A 70 6.77 -2.14 11.86
CA GLY A 70 7.38 -0.80 11.89
C GLY A 70 8.58 -0.65 10.96
N GLN A 71 8.73 -1.53 9.98
CA GLN A 71 9.82 -1.52 9.02
C GLN A 71 9.41 -0.86 7.71
N VAL A 72 10.39 -0.27 7.00
CA VAL A 72 10.27 0.11 5.59
C VAL A 72 11.18 -0.82 4.79
N ILE A 73 10.59 -1.56 3.86
CA ILE A 73 11.30 -2.50 2.98
C ILE A 73 11.04 -2.05 1.55
N GLY A 74 12.11 -1.85 0.76
CA GLY A 74 11.98 -1.33 -0.61
C GLY A 74 11.58 0.15 -0.65
N GLU A 75 12.29 1.00 0.12
CA GLU A 75 12.07 2.45 0.15
C GLU A 75 12.02 3.06 -1.26
N SER A 76 11.04 3.94 -1.48
CA SER A 76 10.85 4.68 -2.71
C SER A 76 11.47 6.08 -2.65
N ASP A 77 11.63 6.71 -3.81
CA ASP A 77 11.97 8.12 -3.87
C ASP A 77 10.84 9.01 -3.31
N ALA A 78 11.12 10.30 -3.14
CA ALA A 78 10.15 11.28 -2.61
C ALA A 78 8.86 11.42 -3.45
N THR A 79 8.83 10.86 -4.66
CA THR A 79 7.67 10.87 -5.56
C THR A 79 6.97 9.52 -5.66
N ALA A 80 7.43 8.51 -4.91
CA ALA A 80 7.00 7.13 -4.99
C ALA A 80 7.09 6.54 -6.41
N SER A 81 8.09 6.97 -7.20
CA SER A 81 8.21 6.55 -8.61
C SER A 81 9.24 5.45 -8.84
N LYS A 82 10.29 5.39 -8.03
CA LYS A 82 11.38 4.43 -8.17
C LYS A 82 11.93 4.01 -6.81
N PRO A 83 12.52 2.82 -6.68
CA PRO A 83 13.16 2.41 -5.44
C PRO A 83 14.47 3.19 -5.27
N THR A 84 14.72 3.66 -4.05
CA THR A 84 16.00 4.24 -3.62
C THR A 84 16.87 3.21 -2.90
N SER A 85 16.26 2.13 -2.44
CA SER A 85 16.93 0.97 -1.83
C SER A 85 16.86 -0.25 -2.75
N ARG A 86 17.12 -1.46 -2.21
CA ARG A 86 16.99 -2.71 -2.97
C ARG A 86 15.57 -2.82 -3.53
N PRO A 87 15.40 -3.06 -4.85
CA PRO A 87 14.08 -3.28 -5.44
C PRO A 87 13.51 -4.62 -4.97
N TYR A 88 12.20 -4.63 -4.72
CA TYR A 88 11.42 -5.84 -4.42
C TYR A 88 10.27 -5.96 -5.41
N GLY A 89 10.12 -7.13 -6.00
CA GLY A 89 9.06 -7.48 -6.95
C GLY A 89 8.07 -8.50 -6.39
N PRO A 90 7.01 -8.84 -7.14
CA PRO A 90 6.02 -9.85 -6.74
C PRO A 90 6.63 -11.20 -6.36
N GLU A 91 7.76 -11.56 -6.97
CA GLU A 91 8.54 -12.77 -6.66
C GLU A 91 9.12 -12.81 -5.25
N ASN A 92 9.06 -11.70 -4.50
CA ASN A 92 9.53 -11.63 -3.12
C ASN A 92 8.41 -11.83 -2.08
N LEU A 93 7.16 -12.08 -2.53
CA LEU A 93 6.00 -12.31 -1.65
C LEU A 93 5.69 -13.79 -1.39
N THR A 94 6.46 -14.70 -1.98
CA THR A 94 6.31 -16.17 -1.88
C THR A 94 7.57 -16.80 -1.33
#